data_AF-A0A963JIL0-F1
#
_entry.id   AF-A0A963JIL0-F1
#
_cell.length_a   1.000
_cell.length_b   1.000
_cell.length_c   1.000
_cell.angle_alpha   90.00
_cell.angle_beta   90.00
_cell.angle_gamma   90.00
#
_symmetry.space_group_name_H-M   'P 1'
#
loop_
_entity.id
_entity.type
_entity.pdbx_description
1 polymer ?
#
loop_
_entity_poly.entity_id
_entity_poly.type
_entity_poly.pdbx_seq_one_letter_code
_entity_poly.pdbx_strand_id
1 'polypeptide(L)'
;MSLTRMLRTALGATLIASLLLPAAVTAQTAPAEPAAAPVAPAAADAASTVPAAPAEPPAAPAAEPPAPPELSPLVEKVAVDNPYGLKALWEQGDMVAKATLIILLIMSMGSWYIIFVKLWEQRQLMKSGDAAAKDFWTTGSVKSGIAALKEGSAFRYIAETGVNASEHHEGTLVEQIDLHTWVSMSVQRAIDSIGSRLQNGLAFLATVGSTAPFVGLFGTVWGIYHAL
;
A
#
# COMPACT_ATOMS: atom_id res chain seq x y z
N MET A 1 17.92 -9.85 -14.28
CA MET A 1 16.55 -10.36 -14.54
C MET A 1 15.65 -9.15 -14.69
N SER A 2 15.10 -8.96 -15.89
CA SER A 2 14.80 -7.65 -16.48
C SER A 2 13.71 -6.84 -15.78
N LEU A 3 13.97 -5.54 -15.62
CA LEU A 3 13.08 -4.49 -15.11
C LEU A 3 11.68 -4.51 -15.77
N THR A 4 11.63 -4.95 -17.03
CA THR A 4 10.41 -5.15 -17.82
C THR A 4 9.49 -6.27 -17.30
N ARG A 5 10.00 -7.27 -16.58
CA ARG A 5 9.17 -8.30 -15.94
C ARG A 5 8.53 -7.80 -14.65
N MET A 6 9.22 -6.96 -13.88
CA MET A 6 8.68 -6.37 -12.66
C MET A 6 7.57 -5.36 -12.95
N LEU A 7 7.75 -4.54 -13.98
CA LEU A 7 6.74 -3.55 -14.39
C LEU A 7 5.44 -4.22 -14.89
N ARG A 8 5.55 -5.40 -15.52
CA ARG A 8 4.38 -6.18 -15.99
C ARG A 8 3.66 -6.92 -14.87
N THR A 9 4.36 -7.36 -13.81
CA THR A 9 3.70 -7.96 -12.64
C THR A 9 3.04 -6.93 -11.73
N ALA A 10 3.54 -5.69 -11.69
CA ALA A 10 2.96 -4.61 -10.90
C ALA A 10 1.61 -4.12 -11.47
N LEU A 11 1.44 -4.12 -12.79
CA LEU A 11 0.20 -3.70 -13.43
C LEU A 11 -0.93 -4.75 -13.35
N GLY A 12 -0.61 -6.02 -13.07
CA GLY A 12 -1.57 -7.13 -13.06
C GLY A 12 -2.19 -7.46 -11.69
N ALA A 13 -1.74 -6.83 -10.60
CA ALA A 13 -2.12 -7.21 -9.24
C ALA A 13 -3.16 -6.28 -8.57
N THR A 14 -3.58 -5.20 -9.21
CA THR A 14 -4.53 -4.21 -8.66
C THR A 14 -6.00 -4.52 -8.95
N LEU A 15 -6.46 -5.77 -8.72
CA LEU A 15 -7.89 -6.07 -8.86
C LEU A 15 -8.51 -6.95 -7.78
N ILE A 16 -7.78 -7.40 -6.75
CA ILE A 16 -8.41 -8.20 -5.68
C ILE A 16 -7.79 -7.88 -4.34
N ALA A 17 -8.31 -6.85 -3.66
CA ALA A 17 -8.32 -6.73 -2.19
C ALA A 17 -9.14 -5.51 -1.78
N SER A 18 -10.46 -5.68 -1.73
CA SER A 18 -11.36 -4.78 -1.00
C SER A 18 -12.40 -5.65 -0.32
N LEU A 19 -12.21 -5.95 0.98
CA LEU A 19 -13.28 -5.95 1.98
C LEU A 19 -12.73 -6.28 3.39
N LEU A 20 -13.43 -5.70 4.37
CA LEU A 20 -13.50 -6.02 5.81
C LEU A 20 -12.53 -5.33 6.78
N LEU A 21 -13.05 -4.24 7.38
CA LEU A 21 -12.80 -3.80 8.75
C LEU A 21 -13.89 -4.39 9.68
N PRO A 22 -13.60 -4.52 10.98
CA PRO A 22 -14.54 -3.98 11.97
C PRO A 22 -13.85 -3.03 12.97
N ALA A 23 -14.57 -1.97 13.32
CA ALA A 23 -14.22 -0.99 14.34
C ALA A 23 -14.65 -1.50 15.73
N ALA A 24 -13.76 -1.37 16.72
CA ALA A 24 -14.11 -1.39 18.13
C ALA A 24 -13.13 -0.48 18.89
N VAL A 25 -13.57 0.71 19.26
CA VAL A 25 -12.92 1.56 20.26
C VAL A 25 -13.92 1.76 21.38
N THR A 26 -13.60 1.23 22.56
CA THR A 26 -14.33 1.41 23.81
C THR A 26 -13.95 2.76 24.42
N ALA A 27 -14.94 3.65 24.64
CA ALA A 27 -14.76 4.91 25.34
C ALA A 27 -15.15 4.79 26.83
N GLN A 28 -14.29 5.35 27.69
CA GLN A 28 -14.40 5.41 29.15
C GLN A 28 -15.35 6.53 29.60
N THR A 29 -16.20 6.24 30.59
CA THR A 29 -17.24 7.08 31.19
C THR A 29 -16.78 7.88 32.42
N ALA A 30 -17.26 9.13 32.57
CA ALA A 30 -17.43 9.87 33.84
C ALA A 30 -18.55 10.95 33.70
N PRO A 31 -19.22 11.39 34.79
CA PRO A 31 -20.69 11.51 34.82
C PRO A 31 -21.30 12.94 34.82
N ALA A 32 -22.64 12.91 34.72
CA ALA A 32 -23.67 13.93 34.47
C ALA A 32 -23.93 15.00 35.56
N GLU A 33 -24.51 16.15 35.16
CA GLU A 33 -25.87 16.63 35.56
C GLU A 33 -26.34 17.87 34.72
N PRO A 34 -27.62 18.32 34.73
CA PRO A 34 -28.52 18.08 33.58
C PRO A 34 -29.31 19.31 33.04
N ALA A 35 -30.09 19.02 31.99
CA ALA A 35 -31.40 19.60 31.62
C ALA A 35 -31.49 20.86 30.73
N ALA A 36 -31.74 20.62 29.44
CA ALA A 36 -32.98 21.03 28.76
C ALA A 36 -33.10 20.32 27.39
N ALA A 37 -34.25 19.69 27.12
CA ALA A 37 -34.66 19.04 25.87
C ALA A 37 -36.14 19.43 25.60
N PRO A 38 -36.79 19.01 24.50
CA PRO A 38 -36.35 18.52 23.17
C PRO A 38 -36.89 19.45 22.05
N VAL A 39 -36.76 19.25 20.72
CA VAL A 39 -37.55 18.35 19.83
C VAL A 39 -36.90 18.21 18.44
N ALA A 40 -36.99 17.01 17.84
CA ALA A 40 -36.66 16.65 16.45
C ALA A 40 -37.68 17.20 15.41
N PRO A 41 -37.45 17.08 14.08
CA PRO A 41 -37.76 15.85 13.30
C PRO A 41 -36.64 15.50 12.28
N ALA A 42 -36.36 14.25 11.88
CA ALA A 42 -37.14 13.18 11.23
C ALA A 42 -36.80 13.05 9.73
N ALA A 43 -36.56 11.80 9.34
CA ALA A 43 -36.20 11.31 8.02
C ALA A 43 -37.31 11.52 6.97
N ALA A 44 -36.92 11.52 5.69
CA ALA A 44 -37.85 11.32 4.58
C ALA A 44 -37.26 10.34 3.57
N ASP A 45 -37.90 9.17 3.57
CA ASP A 45 -37.97 8.14 2.55
C ASP A 45 -38.74 8.66 1.33
N ALA A 46 -38.39 8.22 0.11
CA ALA A 46 -39.30 8.31 -1.04
C ALA A 46 -38.91 7.27 -2.10
N ALA A 47 -39.68 6.19 -2.11
CA ALA A 47 -39.71 5.15 -3.11
C ALA A 47 -40.27 5.62 -4.47
N SER A 48 -39.75 4.97 -5.53
CA SER A 48 -40.37 4.50 -6.78
C SER A 48 -41.71 5.07 -7.26
N THR A 49 -41.83 5.39 -8.55
CA THR A 49 -42.64 4.62 -9.54
C THR A 49 -42.63 5.24 -10.95
N VAL A 50 -42.59 4.35 -11.95
CA VAL A 50 -42.78 4.57 -13.39
C VAL A 50 -44.29 4.60 -13.72
N PRO A 51 -44.73 5.29 -14.79
CA PRO A 51 -45.59 4.64 -15.78
C PRO A 51 -45.11 4.98 -17.22
N ALA A 52 -44.84 4.04 -18.13
CA ALA A 52 -45.73 3.09 -18.82
C ALA A 52 -46.83 3.78 -19.65
N ALA A 53 -46.62 3.80 -20.98
CA ALA A 53 -47.54 4.25 -22.04
C ALA A 53 -48.79 3.35 -22.18
N PRO A 54 -49.85 3.84 -22.87
CA PRO A 54 -50.36 3.06 -24.01
C PRO A 54 -50.96 3.84 -25.20
N ALA A 55 -50.83 3.21 -26.39
CA ALA A 55 -51.75 3.09 -27.54
C ALA A 55 -52.08 4.26 -28.53
N GLU A 56 -51.81 3.97 -29.82
CA GLU A 56 -52.19 4.61 -31.12
C GLU A 56 -53.68 4.36 -31.55
N PRO A 57 -54.21 4.75 -32.76
CA PRO A 57 -54.19 5.99 -33.59
C PRO A 57 -55.64 6.34 -34.16
N PRO A 58 -55.90 7.25 -35.17
CA PRO A 58 -55.70 6.95 -36.60
C PRO A 58 -55.42 8.14 -37.60
N ALA A 59 -55.02 7.75 -38.83
CA ALA A 59 -55.29 8.37 -40.15
C ALA A 59 -54.40 9.50 -40.75
N ALA A 60 -53.34 9.09 -41.47
CA ALA A 60 -52.96 9.34 -42.89
C ALA A 60 -53.16 10.73 -43.60
N PRO A 61 -52.41 11.10 -44.69
CA PRO A 61 -51.52 10.25 -45.50
C PRO A 61 -50.12 10.83 -45.89
N ALA A 62 -49.21 9.88 -46.16
CA ALA A 62 -48.21 9.82 -47.25
C ALA A 62 -47.30 11.02 -47.59
N ALA A 63 -45.99 10.83 -47.35
CA ALA A 63 -44.93 11.12 -48.33
C ALA A 63 -43.71 10.22 -48.08
N GLU A 64 -43.19 9.62 -49.14
CA GLU A 64 -42.11 8.63 -49.19
C GLU A 64 -40.71 9.15 -48.79
N PRO A 65 -39.79 8.26 -48.35
CA PRO A 65 -38.45 8.62 -47.90
C PRO A 65 -37.41 8.66 -49.03
N PRO A 66 -36.41 9.56 -49.01
CA PRO A 66 -35.17 9.35 -49.74
C PRO A 66 -34.13 8.63 -48.86
N ALA A 67 -33.51 7.63 -49.47
CA ALA A 67 -32.44 6.77 -48.95
C ALA A 67 -31.12 7.56 -48.71
N PRO A 68 -30.18 7.00 -47.92
CA PRO A 68 -29.11 7.73 -47.24
C PRO A 68 -27.88 7.98 -48.15
N PRO A 69 -27.15 9.10 -48.00
CA PRO A 69 -25.78 9.17 -48.48
C PRO A 69 -24.85 8.51 -47.45
N GLU A 70 -24.18 7.44 -47.88
CA GLU A 70 -23.01 6.90 -47.22
C GLU A 70 -21.95 8.01 -47.04
N LEU A 71 -21.58 8.30 -45.79
CA LEU A 71 -20.39 9.08 -45.49
C LEU A 71 -19.48 8.23 -44.60
N SER A 72 -18.31 7.94 -45.16
CA SER A 72 -17.20 7.20 -44.54
C SER A 72 -16.95 7.62 -43.09
N PRO A 73 -16.60 6.70 -42.18
CA PRO A 73 -16.22 7.10 -40.84
C PRO A 73 -14.83 7.73 -40.90
N LEU A 74 -14.78 9.05 -41.10
CA LEU A 74 -13.67 9.82 -40.58
C LEU A 74 -13.76 9.66 -39.06
N VAL A 75 -12.98 8.72 -38.52
CA VAL A 75 -12.68 8.69 -37.09
C VAL A 75 -11.81 9.92 -36.81
N GLU A 76 -12.45 11.08 -36.85
CA GLU A 76 -11.94 12.28 -36.24
C GLU A 76 -11.90 11.96 -34.75
N LYS A 77 -10.69 11.80 -34.22
CA LYS A 77 -10.49 11.79 -32.78
C LYS A 77 -10.96 13.15 -32.29
N VAL A 78 -12.22 13.23 -31.89
CA VAL A 78 -12.75 14.33 -31.10
C VAL A 78 -11.92 14.33 -29.82
N ALA A 79 -10.93 15.21 -29.79
CA ALA A 79 -10.27 15.57 -28.55
C ALA A 79 -11.36 16.22 -27.71
N VAL A 80 -11.88 15.46 -26.75
CA VAL A 80 -12.78 15.99 -25.73
C VAL A 80 -11.97 16.99 -24.93
N ASP A 81 -12.11 18.27 -25.29
CA ASP A 81 -11.53 19.38 -24.56
C ASP A 81 -12.28 19.46 -23.24
N ASN A 82 -11.70 18.88 -22.19
CA ASN A 82 -12.32 18.83 -20.88
C ASN A 82 -11.93 20.11 -20.12
N PRO A 83 -12.86 21.06 -19.91
CA PRO A 83 -12.57 22.33 -19.24
C PRO A 83 -12.16 22.14 -17.77
N TYR A 84 -12.30 20.92 -17.23
CA TYR A 84 -11.91 20.54 -15.86
C TYR A 84 -10.78 19.51 -15.80
N GLY A 85 -10.01 19.36 -16.89
CA GLY A 85 -8.91 18.40 -16.95
C GLY A 85 -7.71 18.77 -16.05
N LEU A 86 -6.78 17.82 -15.85
CA LEU A 86 -5.54 18.04 -15.08
C LEU A 86 -4.72 19.23 -15.61
N LYS A 87 -4.82 19.50 -16.92
CA LYS A 87 -4.19 20.67 -17.56
C LYS A 87 -4.81 21.98 -17.08
N ALA A 88 -6.14 22.07 -17.03
CA ALA A 88 -6.85 23.23 -16.50
C ALA A 88 -6.54 23.44 -15.01
N LEU A 89 -6.49 22.35 -14.21
CA LEU A 89 -6.09 22.41 -12.80
C LEU A 89 -4.67 22.96 -12.61
N TRP A 90 -3.74 22.62 -13.51
CA TRP A 90 -2.37 23.12 -13.45
C TRP A 90 -2.26 24.58 -13.91
N GLU A 91 -3.01 24.98 -14.92
CA GLU A 91 -3.00 26.37 -15.41
C GLU A 91 -3.69 27.33 -14.43
N GLN A 92 -4.78 26.91 -13.78
CA GLN A 92 -5.54 27.71 -12.81
C GLN A 92 -5.08 27.54 -11.35
N GLY A 93 -4.30 26.49 -11.05
CA GLY A 93 -3.87 26.19 -9.68
C GLY A 93 -2.84 27.17 -9.13
N ASP A 94 -3.09 27.65 -7.91
CA ASP A 94 -2.16 28.47 -7.14
C ASP A 94 -0.84 27.73 -6.81
N MET A 95 0.22 28.48 -6.51
CA MET A 95 1.55 27.93 -6.20
C MET A 95 1.51 26.97 -5.00
N VAL A 96 0.70 27.24 -3.98
CA VAL A 96 0.57 26.36 -2.81
C VAL A 96 -0.19 25.07 -3.16
N ALA A 97 -1.22 25.15 -4.01
CA ALA A 97 -1.95 23.98 -4.49
C ALA A 97 -1.06 23.05 -5.34
N LYS A 98 -0.21 23.63 -6.19
CA LYS A 98 0.80 22.89 -6.95
C LYS A 98 1.83 22.23 -6.03
N ALA A 99 2.33 22.96 -5.03
CA ALA A 99 3.30 22.44 -4.08
C ALA A 99 2.74 21.26 -3.27
N THR A 100 1.51 21.38 -2.75
CA THR A 100 0.84 20.29 -2.02
C THR A 100 0.62 19.06 -2.89
N LEU A 101 0.18 19.23 -4.15
CA LEU A 101 0.04 18.13 -5.11
C LEU A 101 1.37 17.43 -5.37
N ILE A 102 2.46 18.18 -5.58
CA ILE A 102 3.80 17.62 -5.79
C ILE A 102 4.27 16.84 -4.56
N ILE A 103 4.07 17.37 -3.35
CA ILE A 103 4.45 16.70 -2.10
C ILE A 103 3.72 15.37 -1.96
N LEU A 104 2.40 15.35 -2.19
CA LEU A 104 1.61 14.11 -2.16
C LEU A 104 2.08 13.11 -3.22
N LEU A 105 2.45 13.58 -4.40
CA LEU A 105 2.99 12.72 -5.47
C LEU A 105 4.33 12.09 -5.09
N ILE A 106 5.25 12.85 -4.50
CA ILE A 106 6.53 12.34 -4.01
C ILE A 106 6.31 11.32 -2.89
N MET A 107 5.42 11.62 -1.94
CA MET A 107 5.05 10.71 -0.86
C MET A 107 4.46 9.39 -1.38
N SER A 108 3.61 9.45 -2.40
CA SER A 108 3.00 8.29 -3.05
C SER A 108 4.06 7.42 -3.75
N MET A 109 4.94 8.06 -4.53
CA MET A 109 6.02 7.36 -5.23
C MET A 109 7.01 6.71 -4.25
N GLY A 110 7.37 7.40 -3.17
CA GLY A 110 8.20 6.85 -2.10
C GLY A 110 7.58 5.64 -1.41
N SER A 111 6.26 5.69 -1.16
CA SER A 111 5.52 4.58 -0.55
C SER A 111 5.54 3.34 -1.45
N TRP A 112 5.23 3.50 -2.74
CA TRP A 112 5.29 2.38 -3.70
C TRP A 112 6.69 1.79 -3.83
N TYR A 113 7.73 2.62 -3.88
CA TYR A 113 9.11 2.16 -3.91
C TYR A 113 9.43 1.26 -2.71
N ILE A 114 9.12 1.71 -1.50
CA ILE A 114 9.38 0.93 -0.27
C ILE A 114 8.58 -0.37 -0.28
N ILE A 115 7.30 -0.34 -0.68
CA ILE A 115 6.44 -1.53 -0.76
C ILE A 115 7.10 -2.58 -1.68
N PHE A 116 7.54 -2.20 -2.88
CA PHE A 116 8.15 -3.16 -3.80
C PHE A 116 9.48 -3.71 -3.29
N VAL A 117 10.35 -2.86 -2.73
CA VAL A 117 11.63 -3.29 -2.16
C VAL A 117 11.39 -4.26 -1.01
N LYS A 118 10.45 -3.96 -0.11
CA LYS A 118 10.13 -4.81 1.05
C LYS A 118 9.50 -6.13 0.66
N LEU A 119 8.58 -6.12 -0.30
CA LEU A 119 7.98 -7.36 -0.82
C LEU A 119 9.03 -8.26 -1.47
N TRP A 120 10.01 -7.70 -2.18
CA TRP A 120 11.12 -8.50 -2.70
C TRP A 120 11.98 -9.03 -1.56
N GLU A 121 12.46 -8.17 -0.67
CA GLU A 121 13.31 -8.55 0.46
C GLU A 121 12.68 -9.69 1.28
N GLN A 122 11.38 -9.58 1.60
CA GLN A 122 10.63 -10.61 2.31
C GLN A 122 10.52 -11.92 1.52
N ARG A 123 10.20 -11.85 0.21
CA ARG A 123 10.17 -13.06 -0.65
C ARG A 123 11.53 -13.73 -0.76
N GLN A 124 12.60 -12.95 -0.87
CA GLN A 124 13.97 -13.46 -0.95
C GLN A 124 14.38 -14.11 0.37
N LEU A 125 14.01 -13.52 1.50
CA LEU A 125 14.27 -14.06 2.82
C LEU A 125 13.53 -15.39 3.03
N MET A 126 12.24 -15.46 2.70
CA MET A 126 11.45 -16.70 2.79
C MET A 126 12.08 -17.83 1.97
N LYS A 127 12.41 -17.57 0.69
CA LYS A 127 13.10 -18.55 -0.16
C LYS A 127 14.47 -18.98 0.39
N SER A 128 15.22 -18.04 0.97
CA SER A 128 16.51 -18.34 1.58
C SER A 128 16.35 -19.20 2.83
N GLY A 129 15.25 -19.05 3.57
CA GLY A 129 14.91 -19.87 4.73
C GLY A 129 14.54 -21.30 4.37
N ASP A 130 13.71 -21.48 3.34
CA ASP A 130 13.34 -22.81 2.85
C ASP A 130 14.58 -23.58 2.36
N ALA A 131 15.46 -22.92 1.61
CA ALA A 131 16.72 -23.50 1.16
C ALA A 131 17.65 -23.80 2.34
N ALA A 132 17.79 -22.86 3.29
CA ALA A 132 18.62 -23.05 4.47
C ALA A 132 18.16 -24.25 5.31
N ALA A 133 16.85 -24.40 5.54
CA ALA A 133 16.31 -25.54 6.29
C ALA A 133 16.62 -26.87 5.58
N LYS A 134 16.53 -26.93 4.26
CA LYS A 134 16.84 -28.15 3.52
C LYS A 134 18.34 -28.47 3.51
N ASP A 135 19.16 -27.49 3.19
CA ASP A 135 20.59 -27.70 2.92
C ASP A 135 21.40 -27.80 4.22
N PHE A 136 21.07 -27.03 5.26
CA PHE A 136 21.79 -27.06 6.53
C PHE A 136 21.62 -28.41 7.25
N TRP A 137 20.38 -28.87 7.40
CA TRP A 137 20.04 -30.09 8.15
C TRP A 137 20.40 -31.39 7.41
N THR A 138 20.74 -31.33 6.13
CA THR A 138 21.17 -32.51 5.35
C THR A 138 22.68 -32.73 5.38
N THR A 139 23.46 -31.79 5.92
CA THR A 139 24.92 -31.94 6.06
C THR A 139 25.32 -32.54 7.41
N GLY A 140 26.44 -33.29 7.44
CA GLY A 140 26.91 -34.00 8.63
C GLY A 140 27.63 -33.13 9.67
N SER A 141 27.78 -31.82 9.46
CA SER A 141 28.42 -30.91 10.42
C SER A 141 27.91 -29.48 10.28
N VAL A 142 27.96 -28.71 11.37
CA VAL A 142 27.57 -27.29 11.38
C VAL A 142 28.43 -26.45 10.42
N LYS A 143 29.73 -26.74 10.34
CA LYS A 143 30.67 -26.01 9.45
C LYS A 143 30.38 -26.27 7.96
N SER A 144 30.04 -27.52 7.59
CA SER A 144 29.57 -27.84 6.24
C SER A 144 28.20 -27.23 5.94
N GLY A 145 27.30 -27.18 6.93
CA GLY A 145 25.99 -26.56 6.81
C GLY A 145 26.10 -25.07 6.52
N ILE A 146 26.99 -24.35 7.22
CA ILE A 146 27.29 -22.94 6.94
C ILE A 146 27.82 -22.74 5.53
N ALA A 147 28.75 -23.60 5.08
CA ALA A 147 29.31 -23.53 3.74
C ALA A 147 28.26 -23.77 2.63
N ALA A 148 27.24 -24.58 2.90
CA ALA A 148 26.12 -24.83 1.99
C ALA A 148 25.14 -23.63 1.91
N LEU A 149 25.12 -22.75 2.90
CA LEU A 149 24.27 -21.56 2.89
C LEU A 149 24.80 -20.48 1.94
N LYS A 150 23.88 -19.84 1.24
CA LYS A 150 24.17 -18.71 0.35
C LYS A 150 24.91 -17.59 1.09
N GLU A 151 26.01 -17.13 0.50
CA GLU A 151 26.77 -15.97 0.97
C GLU A 151 25.88 -14.73 1.07
N GLY A 152 26.02 -13.98 2.17
CA GLY A 152 25.22 -12.79 2.47
C GLY A 152 23.77 -13.07 2.88
N SER A 153 23.35 -14.32 3.05
CA SER A 153 22.01 -14.64 3.57
C SER A 153 21.92 -14.41 5.09
N ALA A 154 20.74 -14.02 5.56
CA ALA A 154 20.45 -13.85 6.99
C ALA A 154 20.70 -15.14 7.80
N PHE A 155 20.35 -16.30 7.23
CA PHE A 155 20.55 -17.60 7.87
C PHE A 155 22.04 -17.96 8.02
N ARG A 156 22.86 -17.62 7.01
CA ARG A 156 24.30 -17.78 7.10
C ARG A 156 24.91 -16.92 8.21
N TYR A 157 24.49 -15.66 8.29
CA TYR A 157 24.93 -14.75 9.35
C TYR A 157 24.59 -15.28 10.76
N ILE A 158 23.38 -15.82 10.95
CA ILE A 158 22.98 -16.42 12.24
C ILE A 158 23.88 -17.63 12.57
N ALA A 159 24.07 -18.52 11.61
CA ALA A 159 24.86 -19.74 11.81
C ALA A 159 26.34 -19.43 12.07
N GLU A 160 26.92 -18.47 11.35
CA GLU A 160 28.29 -17.98 11.58
C GLU A 160 28.42 -17.31 12.96
N THR A 161 27.41 -16.54 13.40
CA THR A 161 27.41 -15.93 14.73
C THR A 161 27.43 -16.98 15.83
N GLY A 162 26.63 -18.04 15.71
CA GLY A 162 26.62 -19.14 16.68
C GLY A 162 27.94 -19.89 16.77
N VAL A 163 28.58 -20.18 15.63
CA VAL A 163 29.90 -20.85 15.61
C VAL A 163 30.98 -19.93 16.18
N ASN A 164 31.02 -18.66 15.76
CA ASN A 164 31.98 -17.70 16.28
C ASN A 164 31.83 -17.52 17.80
N ALA A 165 30.60 -17.46 18.30
CA ALA A 165 30.31 -17.38 19.73
C ALA A 165 30.80 -18.62 20.49
N SER A 166 30.73 -19.81 19.88
CA SER A 166 31.27 -21.04 20.48
C SER A 166 32.80 -21.08 20.50
N GLU A 167 33.46 -20.52 19.49
CA GLU A 167 34.93 -20.49 19.38
C GLU A 167 35.58 -19.40 20.26
N HIS A 168 34.87 -18.30 20.55
CA HIS A 168 35.39 -17.15 21.30
C HIS A 168 34.88 -17.08 22.75
N HIS A 169 34.38 -18.19 23.30
CA HIS A 169 33.91 -18.25 24.68
C HIS A 169 35.06 -18.36 25.71
N GLU A 170 36.13 -19.10 25.38
CA GLU A 170 37.27 -19.28 26.28
C GLU A 170 38.17 -18.03 26.36
N GLY A 171 38.57 -17.63 27.58
CA GLY A 171 39.56 -16.57 27.81
C GLY A 171 39.04 -15.14 27.78
N THR A 172 37.71 -14.94 27.83
CA THR A 172 37.08 -13.61 27.89
C THR A 172 36.29 -13.41 29.18
N LEU A 173 35.88 -12.17 29.48
CA LEU A 173 34.99 -11.84 30.61
C LEU A 173 33.65 -12.61 30.59
N VAL A 174 33.35 -13.29 29.48
CA VAL A 174 32.15 -14.08 29.25
C VAL A 174 32.25 -15.49 29.84
N GLU A 175 33.43 -15.92 30.30
CA GLU A 175 33.65 -17.27 30.86
C GLU A 175 32.84 -17.54 32.14
N GLN A 176 32.37 -16.49 32.82
CA GLN A 176 31.43 -16.63 33.94
C GLN A 176 30.01 -17.05 33.51
N ILE A 177 29.69 -16.95 32.23
CA ILE A 177 28.40 -17.34 31.65
C ILE A 177 28.59 -18.70 30.99
N ASP A 178 27.67 -19.63 31.24
CA ASP A 178 27.65 -20.94 30.59
C ASP A 178 27.66 -20.82 29.05
N LEU A 179 28.44 -21.67 28.38
CA LEU A 179 28.64 -21.65 26.92
C LEU A 179 27.30 -21.74 26.16
N HIS A 180 26.42 -22.64 26.59
CA HIS A 180 25.12 -22.83 25.95
C HIS A 180 24.26 -21.54 26.05
N THR A 181 24.30 -20.90 27.22
CA THR A 181 23.64 -19.61 27.46
C THR A 181 24.23 -18.51 26.57
N TRP A 182 25.56 -18.41 26.48
CA TRP A 182 26.25 -17.43 25.64
C TRP A 182 25.91 -17.59 24.14
N VAL A 183 26.00 -18.82 23.62
CA VAL A 183 25.68 -19.12 22.21
C VAL A 183 24.22 -18.77 21.92
N SER A 184 23.29 -19.17 22.79
CA SER A 184 21.87 -18.83 22.63
C SER A 184 21.61 -17.32 22.59
N MET A 185 22.26 -16.55 23.48
CA MET A 185 22.16 -15.09 23.49
C MET A 185 22.75 -14.46 22.21
N SER A 186 23.88 -14.98 21.72
CA SER A 186 24.51 -14.49 20.49
C SER A 186 23.63 -14.70 19.26
N VAL A 187 23.00 -15.88 19.15
CA VAL A 187 22.06 -16.24 18.09
C VAL A 187 20.80 -15.38 18.17
N GLN A 188 20.24 -15.20 19.37
CA GLN A 188 19.07 -14.34 19.55
C GLN A 188 19.37 -12.89 19.13
N ARG A 189 20.53 -12.35 19.52
CA ARG A 189 20.97 -11.02 19.09
C ARG A 189 21.13 -10.91 17.57
N ALA A 190 21.62 -11.97 16.92
CA ALA A 190 21.68 -12.01 15.46
C ALA A 190 20.29 -11.99 14.82
N ILE A 191 19.33 -12.75 15.36
CA ILE A 191 17.93 -12.76 14.92
C ILE A 191 17.31 -11.38 15.11
N ASP A 192 17.49 -10.75 16.26
CA ASP A 192 16.95 -9.42 16.55
C ASP A 192 17.54 -8.35 15.64
N SER A 193 18.85 -8.44 15.34
CA SER A 193 19.53 -7.56 14.39
C SER A 193 18.94 -7.69 12.98
N ILE A 194 18.70 -8.91 12.52
CA ILE A 194 18.03 -9.16 11.23
C ILE A 194 16.59 -8.61 11.26
N GLY A 195 15.84 -8.86 12.33
CA GLY A 195 14.48 -8.35 12.52
C GLY A 195 14.42 -6.83 12.44
N SER A 196 15.33 -6.13 13.11
CA SER A 196 15.46 -4.68 13.05
C SER A 196 15.72 -4.18 11.62
N ARG A 197 16.63 -4.84 10.88
CA ARG A 197 16.91 -4.50 9.48
C ARG A 197 15.68 -4.67 8.57
N LEU A 198 14.86 -5.69 8.81
CA LEU A 198 13.63 -5.91 8.06
C LEU A 198 12.57 -4.84 8.35
N GLN A 199 12.57 -4.25 9.55
CA GLN A 199 11.67 -3.15 9.91
C GLN A 199 12.08 -1.78 9.33
N ASN A 200 13.32 -1.64 8.86
CA ASN A 200 13.79 -0.38 8.26
C ASN A 200 12.87 0.07 7.12
N GLY A 201 12.49 1.34 7.10
CA GLY A 201 11.60 1.91 6.08
C GLY A 201 10.10 1.75 6.37
N LEU A 202 9.68 0.85 7.27
CA LEU A 202 8.28 0.79 7.71
C LEU A 202 7.86 2.06 8.47
N ALA A 203 8.79 2.65 9.23
CA ALA A 203 8.56 3.92 9.90
C ALA A 203 8.18 5.05 8.92
N PHE A 204 8.82 5.11 7.74
CA PHE A 204 8.47 6.09 6.71
C PHE A 204 7.04 5.88 6.19
N LEU A 205 6.66 4.63 5.89
CA LEU A 205 5.29 4.31 5.47
C LEU A 205 4.26 4.69 6.53
N ALA A 206 4.57 4.46 7.82
CA ALA A 206 3.71 4.86 8.92
C ALA A 206 3.55 6.40 9.00
N THR A 207 4.65 7.15 8.86
CA THR A 207 4.61 8.61 8.86
C THR A 207 3.82 9.15 7.67
N VAL A 208 4.09 8.66 6.45
CA VAL A 208 3.37 9.09 5.24
C VAL A 208 1.88 8.73 5.34
N GLY A 209 1.56 7.52 5.80
CA GLY A 209 0.16 7.09 5.98
C GLY A 209 -0.61 7.96 6.97
N SER A 210 0.05 8.44 8.03
CA SER A 210 -0.59 9.30 9.03
C SER A 210 -0.63 10.77 8.63
N THR A 211 0.36 11.27 7.89
CA THR A 211 0.50 12.71 7.56
C THR A 211 -0.19 13.10 6.25
N ALA A 212 -0.29 12.19 5.28
CA ALA A 212 -0.88 12.48 3.97
C ALA A 212 -2.33 13.03 4.03
N PRO A 213 -3.23 12.55 4.91
CA PRO A 213 -4.58 13.11 5.02
C PRO A 213 -4.59 14.59 5.42
N PHE A 214 -3.67 14.99 6.30
CA PHE A 214 -3.57 16.38 6.76
C PHE A 214 -2.97 17.29 5.68
N VAL A 215 -1.98 16.81 4.92
CA VAL A 215 -1.42 17.54 3.77
C VAL A 215 -2.48 17.74 2.69
N GLY A 216 -3.29 16.72 2.42
CA GLY A 216 -4.42 16.83 1.48
C GLY A 216 -5.48 17.82 1.96
N LEU A 217 -5.89 17.73 3.23
CA LEU A 217 -6.85 18.65 3.83
C LEU A 217 -6.35 20.09 3.76
N PHE A 218 -5.09 20.34 4.10
CA PHE A 218 -4.47 21.68 3.98
C PHE A 218 -4.57 22.23 2.55
N GLY A 219 -4.26 21.43 1.52
CA GLY A 219 -4.39 21.83 0.12
C GLY A 219 -5.82 22.23 -0.25
N THR A 220 -6.83 21.49 0.23
CA THR A 220 -8.24 21.82 -0.02
C THR A 220 -8.70 23.09 0.68
N VAL A 221 -8.27 23.32 1.93
CA VAL A 221 -8.61 24.54 2.69
C VAL A 221 -8.01 25.78 2.03
N TRP A 222 -6.74 25.72 1.64
CA TRP A 222 -6.08 26.82 0.95
C TRP A 222 -6.70 27.11 -0.42
N GLY A 223 -7.06 26.06 -1.17
CA GLY A 223 -7.70 26.19 -2.47
C GLY A 223 -9.03 26.91 -2.41
N ILE A 224 -9.86 26.63 -1.38
CA ILE A 224 -11.11 27.34 -1.17
C ILE A 224 -10.85 28.79 -0.74
N TYR A 225 -9.85 29.05 0.12
CA TYR A 225 -9.50 30.40 0.55
C TYR A 225 -9.08 31.32 -0.61
N HIS A 226 -8.39 30.80 -1.63
CA HIS A 226 -8.01 31.58 -2.82
C HIS A 226 -9.14 31.72 -3.86
N ALA A 227 -10.18 30.90 -3.76
CA ALA A 227 -11.34 30.96 -4.65
C ALA A 227 -12.42 31.93 -4.16
N LEU A 228 -12.37 32.32 -2.88
CA LEU A 228 -13.25 33.30 -2.23
C LEU A 228 -12.63 34.71 -2.28
#